data_AF-K7YMB7-F1
#
_entry.id   AF-K7YMB7-F1
#
_cell.length_a   1.000
_cell.length_b   1.000
_cell.length_c   1.000
_cell.angle_alpha   90.00
_cell.angle_beta   90.00
_cell.angle_gamma   90.00
#
_symmetry.space_group_name_H-M   'P 1'
#
loop_
_entity.id
_entity.type
_entity.pdbx_description
1 polymer ?
#
loop_
_entity_poly.entity_id
_entity_poly.type
_entity_poly.pdbx_seq_one_letter_code
_entity_poly.pdbx_strand_id
1 'polypeptide(L)'
;MASGTSPINSDVGGGNVIQFPTPTATSSSVQKMEELEAHAIENAIVQYKGNLTEAAKALGIGRATLYRKVKQYHIDPSAARKKKVAA
;
A
#
# COMPACT_ATOMS: atom_id res chain seq x y z
N MET A 1 16.00 38.10 -14.79
CA MET A 1 16.70 36.81 -14.59
C MET A 1 15.70 35.68 -14.80
N ALA A 2 15.45 35.33 -16.06
CA ALA A 2 14.54 34.25 -16.45
C ALA A 2 15.23 33.55 -17.63
N SER A 3 15.88 32.43 -17.39
CA SER A 3 16.63 31.74 -18.45
C SER A 3 16.74 30.25 -18.17
N GLY A 4 16.09 29.48 -19.06
CA GLY A 4 16.28 28.04 -19.28
C GLY A 4 15.66 27.16 -18.20
N THR A 5 14.81 26.18 -18.50
CA THR A 5 15.07 25.15 -19.50
C THR A 5 13.77 24.63 -20.09
N SER A 6 13.47 24.97 -21.34
CA SER A 6 12.48 24.22 -22.12
C SER A 6 13.08 22.85 -22.49
N PRO A 7 12.34 21.73 -22.39
CA PRO A 7 12.85 20.44 -22.80
C PRO A 7 13.07 20.44 -24.32
N ILE A 8 14.27 20.04 -24.74
CA ILE A 8 14.59 19.79 -26.14
C ILE A 8 13.82 18.54 -26.59
N ASN A 9 12.80 18.73 -27.41
CA ASN A 9 12.16 17.60 -28.10
C ASN A 9 12.93 17.39 -29.41
N SER A 10 13.94 16.53 -29.34
CA SER A 10 14.77 16.16 -30.48
C SER A 10 14.01 15.19 -31.38
N ASP A 11 13.24 15.73 -32.31
CA ASP A 11 12.82 15.05 -33.54
C ASP A 11 14.06 14.86 -34.44
N VAL A 12 14.92 13.89 -34.14
CA VAL A 12 15.84 13.30 -35.13
C VAL A 12 16.14 11.85 -34.74
N GLY A 13 15.58 10.92 -35.53
CA GLY A 13 16.22 9.67 -35.94
C GLY A 13 16.70 8.69 -34.85
N GLY A 14 15.92 7.61 -34.66
CA GLY A 14 16.49 6.27 -34.44
C GLY A 14 16.94 5.87 -33.03
N GLY A 15 16.67 6.68 -32.00
CA GLY A 15 16.83 6.26 -30.61
C GLY A 15 15.48 5.95 -29.97
N ASN A 16 15.26 4.71 -29.52
CA ASN A 16 14.06 4.36 -28.75
C ASN A 16 14.17 4.97 -27.33
N VAL A 17 13.90 6.27 -27.21
CA VAL A 17 13.94 6.99 -25.92
C VAL A 17 12.71 6.61 -25.12
N ILE A 18 12.88 5.76 -24.10
CA ILE A 18 11.81 5.49 -23.14
C ILE A 18 11.65 6.74 -22.28
N GLN A 19 10.63 7.55 -22.59
CA GLN A 19 10.26 8.69 -21.77
C GLN A 19 9.82 8.18 -20.39
N PHE A 20 10.60 8.47 -19.36
CA PHE A 20 10.22 8.14 -17.99
C PHE A 20 9.01 8.99 -17.59
N PRO A 21 7.90 8.39 -17.14
CA PRO A 21 6.77 9.15 -16.67
C PRO A 21 7.23 10.04 -15.51
N THR A 22 7.07 11.36 -15.67
CA THR A 22 7.31 12.30 -14.58
C THR A 22 6.30 12.02 -13.49
N PRO A 23 6.72 11.75 -12.24
CA PRO A 23 5.79 11.49 -11.16
C PRO A 23 4.96 12.75 -10.92
N THR A 24 3.70 12.73 -11.35
CA THR A 24 2.70 13.72 -10.95
C THR A 24 2.62 13.63 -9.43
N ALA A 25 3.18 14.65 -8.75
CA ALA A 25 3.28 14.70 -7.30
C ALA A 25 1.86 14.67 -6.70
N THR A 26 1.38 13.47 -6.40
CA THR A 26 0.27 13.27 -5.49
C THR A 26 0.86 13.50 -4.11
N SER A 27 0.45 14.56 -3.43
CA SER A 27 0.91 14.95 -2.11
C SER A 27 0.49 13.92 -1.05
N SER A 28 1.12 12.75 -1.07
CA SER A 28 1.03 11.76 -0.01
C SER A 28 1.84 12.26 1.18
N SER A 29 1.13 12.69 2.22
CA SER A 29 1.70 12.92 3.55
C SER A 29 2.52 11.69 3.98
N VAL A 30 3.68 11.91 4.60
CA VAL A 30 4.49 10.83 5.14
C VAL A 30 3.74 10.18 6.30
N GLN A 31 3.23 8.97 6.09
CA GLN A 31 2.57 8.19 7.13
C GLN A 31 3.61 7.43 7.96
N LYS A 32 3.29 7.18 9.23
CA LYS A 32 4.11 6.32 10.07
C LYS A 32 4.02 4.89 9.56
N MET A 33 5.15 4.18 9.58
CA MET A 33 5.20 2.76 9.20
C MET A 33 4.18 1.92 9.98
N GLU A 34 3.94 2.28 11.23
CA GLU A 34 3.04 1.56 12.12
C GLU A 34 1.56 1.67 11.67
N GLU A 35 1.14 2.82 11.15
CA GLU A 35 -0.21 2.99 10.57
C GLU A 35 -0.36 2.19 9.27
N LEU A 36 0.65 2.25 8.40
CA LEU A 36 0.65 1.49 7.15
C LEU A 36 0.55 -0.02 7.40
N GLU A 37 1.30 -0.52 8.39
CA GLU A 37 1.22 -1.92 8.80
C GLU A 37 -0.15 -2.28 9.40
N ALA A 38 -0.71 -1.42 10.25
CA ALA A 38 -2.03 -1.66 10.84
C ALA A 38 -3.12 -1.75 9.77
N HIS A 39 -3.12 -0.82 8.81
CA HIS A 39 -4.06 -0.83 7.68
C HIS A 39 -3.88 -2.06 6.79
N ALA A 40 -2.64 -2.47 6.51
CA ALA A 40 -2.39 -3.68 5.73
C ALA A 40 -2.94 -4.94 6.42
N ILE A 41 -2.76 -5.04 7.74
CA ILE A 41 -3.26 -6.17 8.54
C ILE A 41 -4.78 -6.19 8.59
N GLU A 42 -5.42 -5.04 8.83
CA GLU A 42 -6.88 -4.93 8.85
C GLU A 42 -7.48 -5.33 7.49
N ASN A 43 -6.92 -4.80 6.40
CA ASN A 43 -7.36 -5.13 5.05
C ASN A 43 -7.22 -6.63 4.75
N ALA A 44 -6.10 -7.24 5.10
CA ALA A 44 -5.90 -8.68 4.92
C ALA A 44 -6.93 -9.48 5.73
N ILE A 45 -7.14 -9.15 7.00
CA ILE A 45 -8.12 -9.84 7.86
C ILE A 45 -9.53 -9.75 7.25
N VAL A 46 -9.93 -8.59 6.73
CA VAL A 46 -11.22 -8.39 6.05
C VAL A 46 -11.31 -9.23 4.78
N GLN A 47 -10.30 -9.17 3.91
CA GLN A 47 -10.27 -9.94 2.65
C GLN A 47 -10.39 -11.44 2.90
N TYR A 48 -9.70 -11.96 3.93
CA TYR A 48 -9.72 -13.37 4.30
C TYR A 48 -10.81 -13.73 5.33
N LYS A 49 -11.82 -12.87 5.52
CA LYS A 49 -13.02 -13.13 6.37
C LYS A 49 -12.69 -13.51 7.83
N GLY A 50 -11.62 -12.93 8.36
CA GLY A 50 -11.11 -13.25 9.70
C GLY A 50 -10.30 -14.53 9.78
N ASN A 51 -9.91 -15.16 8.66
CA ASN A 51 -8.95 -16.27 8.67
C ASN A 51 -7.52 -15.73 8.78
N LEU A 52 -7.04 -15.64 10.02
CA LEU A 52 -5.71 -15.13 10.34
C LEU A 52 -4.56 -15.94 9.69
N THR A 53 -4.79 -17.21 9.36
CA THR A 53 -3.79 -18.07 8.69
C THR A 53 -3.52 -17.61 7.27
N GLU A 54 -4.61 -17.40 6.53
CA GLU A 54 -4.55 -17.01 5.13
C GLU A 54 -4.15 -15.54 5.02
N ALA A 55 -4.63 -14.69 5.93
CA ALA A 55 -4.17 -13.30 6.04
C ALA A 55 -2.66 -13.22 6.31
N ALA A 56 -2.12 -14.06 7.20
CA ALA A 56 -0.67 -14.09 7.48
C ALA A 56 0.14 -14.52 6.24
N LYS A 57 -0.31 -15.57 5.55
CA LYS A 57 0.32 -16.03 4.29
C LYS A 57 0.31 -14.96 3.21
N ALA A 58 -0.83 -14.28 3.04
CA ALA A 58 -0.98 -13.23 2.05
C ALA A 58 -0.11 -12.00 2.31
N LEU A 59 0.07 -11.66 3.60
CA LEU A 59 1.00 -10.61 4.03
C LEU A 59 2.47 -11.06 4.01
N GLY A 60 2.76 -12.34 3.78
CA GLY A 60 4.12 -12.88 3.80
C GLY A 60 4.75 -12.92 5.19
N ILE A 61 3.95 -12.90 6.26
CA ILE A 61 4.43 -12.93 7.64
C ILE A 61 4.03 -14.23 8.35
N GLY A 62 4.83 -14.64 9.33
CA GLY A 62 4.47 -15.76 10.20
C GLY A 62 3.24 -15.47 11.06
N ARG A 63 2.44 -16.50 11.36
CA ARG A 63 1.26 -16.40 12.25
C ARG A 63 1.58 -15.73 13.59
N ALA A 64 2.71 -16.07 14.21
CA ALA A 64 3.13 -15.49 15.49
C ALA A 64 3.34 -13.96 15.39
N THR A 65 3.90 -13.49 14.28
CA THR A 65 4.08 -12.06 14.01
C THR A 65 2.75 -11.37 13.79
N LEU A 66 1.85 -11.99 13.01
CA LEU A 66 0.51 -11.44 12.79
C LEU A 66 -0.27 -11.32 14.12
N TYR A 67 -0.26 -12.35 14.96
CA TYR A 67 -0.91 -12.30 16.28
C TYR A 67 -0.35 -11.19 17.18
N ARG A 68 0.98 -10.99 17.19
CA ARG A 68 1.61 -9.92 17.97
C ARG A 68 1.16 -8.54 17.48
N LYS A 69 1.18 -8.33 16.16
CA LYS A 69 0.77 -7.05 15.56
C LYS A 69 -0.72 -6.78 15.74
N VAL A 70 -1.58 -7.78 15.58
CA VAL A 70 -3.03 -7.66 15.84
C VAL A 70 -3.29 -7.22 17.29
N LYS A 71 -2.55 -7.78 18.26
CA LYS A 71 -2.66 -7.37 19.66
C LYS A 71 -2.11 -5.96 19.91
N GLN A 72 -0.99 -5.61 19.28
CA GLN A 72 -0.35 -4.29 19.40
C GLN A 72 -1.22 -3.16 18.84
N TYR A 73 -1.90 -3.42 17.72
CA TYR A 73 -2.77 -2.44 17.06
C TYR A 73 -4.24 -2.54 17.51
N HIS A 74 -4.54 -3.38 18.50
CA HIS A 74 -5.90 -3.58 19.01
C HIS A 74 -6.93 -3.92 17.93
N ILE A 75 -6.51 -4.68 16.91
CA ILE A 75 -7.38 -5.07 15.79
C ILE A 75 -8.26 -6.25 16.22
N ASP A 76 -9.58 -6.14 16.05
CA ASP A 76 -10.51 -7.25 16.31
C ASP A 76 -10.77 -8.06 15.03
N PRO A 77 -10.24 -9.30 14.91
CA PRO A 77 -10.47 -10.14 13.74
C PRO A 77 -11.92 -10.65 13.59
N SER A 78 -12.71 -10.61 14.67
CA SER A 78 -14.13 -10.95 14.69
C SER A 78 -15.00 -9.85 14.08
N ALA A 79 -14.58 -8.58 14.21
CA ALA A 79 -15.27 -7.44 13.60
C ALA A 79 -15.34 -7.57 12.06
N ALA A 80 -14.27 -8.07 11.43
CA ALA A 80 -14.22 -8.36 10.00
C ALA A 80 -15.29 -9.38 9.55
N ARG A 81 -15.68 -10.30 10.43
CA ARG A 81 -16.73 -11.29 10.15
C ARG A 81 -18.14 -10.68 10.19
N LYS A 82 -18.34 -9.62 10.98
CA LYS A 82 -19.64 -8.94 11.17
C LYS A 82 -19.92 -7.85 10.13
N LYS A 83 -18.90 -7.23 9.51
CA LYS A 83 -19.08 -6.12 8.55
C LYS A 83 -19.89 -6.50 7.28
N LYS A 84 -20.07 -7.80 6.99
CA LYS A 84 -20.86 -8.30 5.85
C LYS A 84 -22.38 -8.36 6.04
N VAL A 85 -22.92 -8.21 7.26
CA VAL A 85 -24.39 -8.21 7.46
C VAL A 85 -25.04 -6.85 7.29
N ALA A 86 -24.25 -5.78 7.08
CA ALA A 86 -24.75 -4.40 6.98
C ALA A 86 -24.54 -3.76 5.60
N ALA A 87 -24.18 -4.55 4.56
CA ALA A 87 -23.98 -4.09 3.19
C ALA A 87 -24.80 -4.91 2.21
#